data_AF-A0A1M3P9W2-F1
#
_entry.id   AF-A0A1M3P9W2-F1
#
_cell.length_a   1.000
_cell.length_b   1.000
_cell.length_c   1.000
_cell.angle_alpha   90.00
_cell.angle_beta   90.00
_cell.angle_gamma   90.00
#
_symmetry.space_group_name_H-M   'P 1'
#
loop_
_entity.id
_entity.type
_entity.pdbx_description
1 polymer ?
#
loop_
_entity_poly.entity_id
_entity_poly.type
_entity_poly.pdbx_seq_one_letter_code
_entity_poly.pdbx_strand_id
1 'polypeptide(L)'
;MKLILLLLAALMAGAIIYPRYAEGTDTVCAAFEHKLNALAQTQLRQGAGALPGGLSADPRLGGILSSLQAAVSASRGMLAEAFIREKYPQLPPLAGCVAGYWDITFNPDLSRYVPGGLKLPH
;
A
#
# COMPACT_ATOMS: atom_id res chain seq x y z
N MET A 1 -15.32 -9.72 -32.18
CA MET A 1 -14.15 -10.41 -31.57
C MET A 1 -12.92 -9.51 -31.46
N LYS A 2 -12.39 -8.92 -32.56
CA LYS A 2 -11.23 -7.99 -32.50
C LYS A 2 -11.47 -6.78 -31.59
N LEU A 3 -12.68 -6.21 -31.60
CA LEU A 3 -13.05 -5.06 -30.76
C LEU A 3 -13.03 -5.39 -29.26
N ILE A 4 -13.46 -6.60 -28.88
CA ILE A 4 -13.48 -7.06 -27.48
C ILE A 4 -12.04 -7.26 -26.99
N LEU A 5 -11.18 -7.87 -27.81
CA LEU A 5 -9.76 -8.05 -27.47
C LEU A 5 -9.04 -6.70 -27.27
N LEU A 6 -9.32 -5.71 -28.12
CA LEU A 6 -8.76 -4.36 -27.98
C LEU A 6 -9.24 -3.67 -26.70
N LEU A 7 -10.53 -3.77 -26.36
CA LEU A 7 -11.06 -3.24 -25.10
C LEU A 7 -10.42 -3.89 -23.88
N LEU A 8 -10.23 -5.20 -23.91
CA LEU A 8 -9.63 -5.96 -22.80
C LEU A 8 -8.15 -5.59 -22.62
N ALA A 9 -7.40 -5.43 -23.71
CA ALA A 9 -6.03 -4.95 -23.66
C ALA A 9 -5.93 -3.50 -23.13
N ALA A 10 -6.83 -2.62 -23.55
CA ALA A 10 -6.90 -1.24 -23.06
C ALA A 10 -7.21 -1.17 -21.55
N LEU A 11 -8.15 -1.99 -21.07
CA LEU A 11 -8.47 -2.10 -19.65
C LEU A 11 -7.27 -2.59 -18.82
N MET A 12 -6.55 -3.61 -19.31
CA MET A 12 -5.36 -4.13 -18.63
C MET A 12 -4.24 -3.11 -18.58
N ALA A 13 -3.99 -2.40 -19.69
CA ALA A 13 -3.01 -1.32 -19.73
C ALA A 13 -3.39 -0.18 -18.76
N GLY A 14 -4.68 0.18 -18.74
CA GLY A 14 -5.22 1.14 -17.79
C GLY A 14 -5.00 0.71 -16.34
N ALA A 15 -5.29 -0.55 -15.99
CA ALA A 15 -5.11 -1.06 -14.64
C ALA A 15 -3.64 -1.04 -14.17
N ILE A 16 -2.67 -1.17 -15.09
CA ILE A 16 -1.24 -1.13 -14.77
C ILE A 16 -0.70 0.30 -14.69
N ILE A 17 -1.18 1.20 -15.55
CA ILE A 17 -0.70 2.59 -15.64
C ILE A 17 -1.38 3.48 -14.59
N TYR A 18 -2.66 3.22 -14.28
CA TYR A 18 -3.46 4.02 -13.37
C TYR A 18 -2.82 4.27 -11.99
N PRO A 19 -2.22 3.27 -11.31
CA PRO A 19 -1.59 3.49 -10.00
C PRO A 19 -0.52 4.58 -10.01
N ARG A 20 0.32 4.61 -11.06
CA ARG A 20 1.40 5.61 -11.19
C ARG A 20 0.84 7.02 -11.33
N TYR A 21 -0.23 7.15 -12.11
CA TYR A 21 -0.89 8.43 -12.35
C TYR A 21 -1.68 8.91 -11.12
N ALA A 22 -2.40 7.99 -10.46
CA ALA A 22 -3.20 8.31 -9.28
C ALA A 22 -2.36 8.75 -8.09
N GLU A 23 -1.20 8.10 -7.87
CA GLU A 23 -0.33 8.38 -6.73
C GLU A 23 0.83 9.35 -7.06
N GLY A 24 0.98 9.77 -8.33
CA GLY A 24 2.03 10.71 -8.73
C GLY A 24 3.45 10.16 -8.58
N THR A 25 3.66 8.87 -8.86
CA THR A 25 4.95 8.18 -8.62
C THR A 25 5.58 7.63 -9.89
N ASP A 26 6.91 7.51 -9.87
CA ASP A 26 7.69 7.04 -11.02
C ASP A 26 7.52 5.55 -11.29
N THR A 27 7.11 4.74 -10.31
CA THR A 27 6.99 3.28 -10.44
C THR A 27 5.69 2.76 -9.80
N VAL A 28 5.19 1.60 -10.26
CA VAL A 28 3.97 1.00 -9.69
C VAL A 28 4.19 0.55 -8.24
N CYS A 29 5.39 0.08 -7.91
CA CYS A 29 5.72 -0.29 -6.53
C CYS A 29 5.78 0.94 -5.61
N ALA A 30 6.27 2.08 -6.10
CA ALA A 30 6.20 3.33 -5.35
C ALA A 30 4.73 3.77 -5.12
N ALA A 31 3.86 3.61 -6.12
CA ALA A 31 2.43 3.88 -5.95
C ALA A 31 1.79 2.99 -4.88
N PHE A 32 2.09 1.69 -4.89
CA PHE A 32 1.63 0.76 -3.87
C PHE A 32 2.13 1.13 -2.47
N GLU A 33 3.43 1.44 -2.34
CA GLU A 33 4.05 1.86 -1.08
C GLU A 33 3.42 3.14 -0.53
N HIS A 34 3.20 4.14 -1.39
CA HIS A 34 2.55 5.40 -1.03
C HIS A 34 1.14 5.17 -0.49
N LYS A 35 0.35 4.35 -1.19
CA LYS A 35 -1.03 4.06 -0.79
C LYS A 35 -1.13 3.21 0.47
N LEU A 36 -0.22 2.25 0.64
CA LEU A 36 -0.13 1.43 1.85
C LEU A 36 0.21 2.30 3.06
N ASN A 37 1.13 3.26 2.91
CA ASN A 37 1.47 4.22 3.95
C ASN A 37 0.27 5.13 4.27
N ALA A 38 -0.40 5.67 3.25
CA ALA A 38 -1.60 6.49 3.44
C ALA A 38 -2.69 5.75 4.24
N LEU A 39 -2.96 4.48 3.89
CA LEU A 39 -3.91 3.64 4.62
C LEU A 39 -3.43 3.33 6.05
N ALA A 40 -2.14 3.06 6.24
CA ALA A 40 -1.61 2.78 7.57
C ALA A 40 -1.80 3.98 8.50
N GLN A 41 -1.62 5.19 7.98
CA GLN A 41 -1.83 6.41 8.75
C GLN A 41 -3.28 6.68 9.09
N THR A 42 -4.21 6.45 8.15
CA THR A 42 -5.63 6.63 8.44
C THR A 42 -6.09 5.64 9.50
N GLN A 43 -5.69 4.37 9.40
CA GLN A 43 -6.02 3.36 10.40
C GLN A 43 -5.35 3.63 11.76
N LEU A 44 -4.09 4.06 11.79
CA LEU A 44 -3.43 4.44 13.04
C LEU A 44 -4.10 5.64 13.70
N ARG A 45 -4.52 6.64 12.94
CA ARG A 45 -5.27 7.79 13.46
C ARG A 45 -6.64 7.39 14.00
N GLN A 46 -7.34 6.49 13.30
CA GLN A 46 -8.64 5.98 13.74
C GLN A 46 -8.52 5.09 14.98
N GLY A 47 -7.55 4.17 15.02
CA GLY A 47 -7.26 3.31 16.17
C GLY A 47 -6.71 4.07 17.39
N ALA A 48 -5.91 5.12 17.17
CA ALA A 48 -5.43 5.99 18.25
C ALA A 48 -6.56 6.81 18.91
N GLY A 49 -7.67 7.06 18.21
CA GLY A 49 -8.84 7.73 18.77
C GLY A 49 -9.73 6.84 19.66
N ALA A 50 -9.58 5.51 19.57
CA ALA A 50 -10.41 4.53 20.27
C ALA A 50 -9.81 4.01 21.60
N LEU A 51 -8.54 4.29 21.87
CA LEU A 51 -7.83 3.87 23.09
C LEU A 51 -7.79 5.03 24.11
N PRO A 52 -8.13 4.80 25.40
CA PRO A 52 -7.95 5.79 26.46
C PRO A 52 -6.44 6.00 26.68
N GLY A 53 -5.89 7.04 26.03
CA GLY A 53 -4.44 7.32 25.99
C GLY A 53 -3.81 7.13 24.60
N GLY A 54 -4.48 7.59 23.55
CA GLY A 54 -4.11 7.39 22.14
C GLY A 54 -2.62 7.53 21.81
N LEU A 55 -2.15 6.74 20.84
CA LEU A 55 -0.76 6.76 20.34
C LEU A 55 -0.31 8.16 19.85
N SER A 56 -1.24 9.07 19.61
CA SER A 56 -1.03 10.48 19.27
C SER A 56 -0.74 11.39 20.47
N ALA A 57 -0.94 10.91 21.70
CA ALA A 57 -0.64 11.66 22.92
C ALA A 57 0.85 11.63 23.28
N ASP A 58 1.61 10.66 22.75
CA ASP A 58 3.03 10.50 23.04
C ASP A 58 3.89 11.07 21.89
N PRO A 59 4.49 12.27 22.04
CA PRO A 59 5.23 12.95 20.97
C PRO A 59 6.42 12.14 20.45
N ARG A 60 6.89 11.15 21.21
CA ARG A 60 7.97 10.23 20.82
C ARG A 60 7.53 9.25 19.74
N LEU A 61 6.31 8.71 19.82
CA LEU A 61 5.80 7.79 18.79
C LEU A 61 5.53 8.52 17.47
N GLY A 62 5.05 9.77 17.54
CA GLY A 62 4.86 10.61 16.36
C GLY A 62 6.16 10.85 15.58
N GLY A 63 7.28 11.05 16.29
CA GLY A 63 8.61 11.19 15.68
C GLY A 63 9.13 9.93 15.00
N ILE A 64 8.87 8.76 15.59
CA ILE A 64 9.28 7.48 14.99
C ILE A 64 8.44 7.22 13.73
N LEU A 65 7.12 7.40 13.79
CA LEU A 65 6.22 7.21 12.64
C LEU A 65 6.56 8.15 11.47
N SER A 66 6.88 9.42 11.76
CA SER A 66 7.26 10.37 10.70
C SER A 66 8.61 10.03 10.08
N SER A 67 9.59 9.55 10.87
CA SER A 67 10.87 9.08 10.34
C SER A 67 10.74 7.81 9.47
N LEU A 68 9.88 6.88 9.88
CA LEU A 68 9.54 5.70 9.09
C LEU A 68 8.83 6.08 7.79
N GLN A 69 7.88 7.02 7.86
CA GLN A 69 7.23 7.54 6.67
C GLN A 69 8.24 8.19 5.72
N ALA A 70 9.18 8.99 6.22
CA ALA A 70 10.22 9.58 5.39
C ALA A 70 11.10 8.51 4.73
N ALA A 71 11.44 7.44 5.46
CA ALA A 71 12.21 6.31 4.92
C ALA A 71 11.44 5.53 3.84
N VAL A 72 10.15 5.29 4.04
CA VAL A 72 9.24 4.61 3.09
C VAL A 72 9.06 5.47 1.84
N SER A 73 8.78 6.77 1.99
CA SER A 73 8.69 7.69 0.86
C SER A 73 10.01 7.83 0.08
N ALA A 74 11.15 7.77 0.79
CA ALA A 74 12.48 7.80 0.16
C ALA A 74 12.86 6.48 -0.54
N SER A 75 12.27 5.36 -0.14
CA SER A 75 12.52 4.02 -0.71
C SER A 75 12.08 3.89 -2.17
N ARG A 76 11.19 4.77 -2.66
CA ARG A 76 10.73 4.82 -4.07
C ARG A 76 10.24 3.46 -4.61
N GLY A 77 9.63 2.63 -3.77
CA GLY A 77 9.09 1.33 -4.17
C GLY A 77 9.99 0.14 -3.82
N MET A 78 11.21 0.32 -3.31
CA MET A 78 12.11 -0.79 -2.98
C MET A 78 11.57 -1.67 -1.84
N LEU A 79 10.96 -1.04 -0.83
CA LEU A 79 10.35 -1.76 0.29
C LEU A 79 9.14 -2.57 -0.18
N ALA A 80 8.29 -1.95 -1.00
CA ALA A 80 7.17 -2.65 -1.65
C ALA A 80 7.64 -3.81 -2.52
N GLU A 81 8.74 -3.63 -3.27
CA GLU A 81 9.29 -4.67 -4.11
C GLU A 81 9.79 -5.87 -3.30
N ALA A 82 10.54 -5.62 -2.22
CA ALA A 82 11.03 -6.66 -1.32
C ALA A 82 9.86 -7.41 -0.66
N PHE A 83 8.86 -6.68 -0.16
CA PHE A 83 7.67 -7.26 0.46
C PHE A 83 6.88 -8.14 -0.51
N ILE A 84 6.68 -7.68 -1.74
CA ILE A 84 5.96 -8.43 -2.76
C ILE A 84 6.73 -9.66 -3.22
N ARG A 85 8.07 -9.60 -3.31
CA ARG A 85 8.90 -10.77 -3.63
C ARG A 85 8.79 -11.85 -2.56
N GLU A 86 8.67 -11.45 -1.29
CA GLU A 86 8.46 -12.38 -0.17
C GLU A 86 7.04 -12.96 -0.19
N LYS A 87 6.01 -12.12 -0.39
CA LYS A 87 4.60 -12.53 -0.38
C LYS A 87 4.18 -13.32 -1.62
N TYR A 88 4.74 -12.99 -2.78
CA TYR A 88 4.42 -13.59 -4.08
C TYR A 88 5.70 -13.94 -4.86
N PRO A 89 6.45 -14.96 -4.44
CA PRO A 89 7.75 -15.29 -5.05
C PRO A 89 7.65 -15.72 -6.52
N GLN A 90 6.46 -16.14 -6.95
CA GLN A 90 6.15 -16.59 -8.32
C GLN A 90 5.69 -15.46 -9.25
N LEU A 91 5.45 -14.25 -8.73
CA LEU A 91 5.03 -13.11 -9.54
C LEU A 91 6.21 -12.17 -9.79
N PRO A 92 6.36 -11.61 -11.01
CA PRO A 92 7.31 -10.54 -11.23
C PRO A 92 6.92 -9.33 -10.37
N PRO A 93 7.89 -8.56 -9.86
CA PRO A 93 7.61 -7.54 -8.83
C PRO A 93 6.60 -6.49 -9.29
N LEU A 94 6.64 -6.09 -10.56
CA LEU A 94 5.68 -5.17 -11.16
C LEU A 94 4.24 -5.71 -11.06
N ALA A 95 4.02 -6.98 -11.43
CA ALA A 95 2.69 -7.58 -11.37
C ALA A 95 2.20 -7.72 -9.93
N GLY A 96 3.09 -8.09 -9.01
CA GLY A 96 2.74 -8.18 -7.59
C GLY A 96 2.44 -6.83 -6.96
N CYS A 97 3.15 -5.75 -7.32
CA CYS A 97 2.84 -4.39 -6.88
C CYS A 97 1.51 -3.89 -7.46
N VAL A 98 1.21 -4.17 -8.75
CA VAL A 98 -0.11 -3.88 -9.35
C VAL A 98 -1.21 -4.61 -8.58
N ALA A 99 -1.04 -5.92 -8.35
CA ALA A 99 -2.00 -6.74 -7.63
C ALA A 99 -2.21 -6.23 -6.20
N GLY A 100 -1.12 -5.93 -5.47
CA GLY A 100 -1.17 -5.36 -4.13
C GLY A 100 -1.89 -4.02 -4.10
N TYR A 101 -1.62 -3.13 -5.06
CA TYR A 101 -2.29 -1.83 -5.17
C TYR A 101 -3.80 -1.97 -5.35
N TRP A 102 -4.25 -2.85 -6.24
CA TRP A 102 -5.68 -3.07 -6.44
C TRP A 102 -6.30 -3.80 -5.25
N ASP A 103 -5.60 -4.75 -4.63
CA ASP A 103 -6.09 -5.46 -3.45
C ASP A 103 -6.31 -4.49 -2.27
N ILE A 104 -5.38 -3.56 -1.98
CA ILE A 104 -5.61 -2.55 -0.92
C ILE A 104 -6.67 -1.52 -1.30
N THR A 105 -6.87 -1.28 -2.60
CA THR A 105 -7.89 -0.34 -3.09
C THR A 105 -9.29 -0.91 -2.91
N PHE A 106 -9.48 -2.21 -3.16
CA PHE A 106 -10.77 -2.88 -2.98
C PHE A 106 -10.98 -3.40 -1.56
N ASN A 107 -9.91 -3.77 -0.87
CA ASN A 107 -9.90 -4.26 0.51
C ASN A 107 -8.96 -3.37 1.35
N PRO A 108 -9.43 -2.22 1.87
CA PRO A 108 -8.60 -1.29 2.64
C PRO A 108 -8.23 -1.79 4.06
N ASP A 109 -8.34 -3.09 4.30
CA ASP A 109 -8.03 -3.73 5.57
C ASP A 109 -6.58 -4.23 5.59
N LEU A 110 -5.71 -3.47 6.26
CA LEU A 110 -4.29 -3.77 6.42
C LEU A 110 -4.01 -5.02 7.27
N SER A 111 -4.98 -5.53 8.04
CA SER A 111 -4.77 -6.72 8.87
C SER A 111 -4.38 -7.96 8.06
N ARG A 112 -4.77 -8.01 6.78
CA ARG A 112 -4.42 -9.08 5.82
C ARG A 112 -2.99 -8.98 5.28
N TYR A 113 -2.30 -7.87 5.51
CA TYR A 113 -0.97 -7.59 4.99
C TYR A 113 0.11 -7.64 6.07
N VAL A 114 -0.27 -7.65 7.35
CA VAL A 114 0.63 -7.81 8.48
C VAL A 114 0.70 -9.30 8.85
N PRO A 115 1.78 -10.03 8.51
CA PRO A 115 1.99 -11.37 9.03
C PRO A 115 2.11 -11.29 10.56
N GLY A 116 1.16 -11.89 11.27
CA GLY A 116 1.08 -11.83 12.73
C GLY A 116 -0.13 -11.09 13.30
N GLY A 117 -1.05 -10.59 12.45
CA GLY A 117 -2.40 -10.22 12.87
C GLY A 117 -2.44 -9.38 14.14
N LEU A 118 -2.07 -8.10 14.04
CA LEU A 118 -2.54 -7.11 15.01
C LEU A 118 -4.07 -7.04 14.88
N LYS A 119 -4.76 -7.98 15.55
CA LYS A 119 -6.16 -7.85 15.92
C LYS A 119 -6.22 -6.62 16.81
N LEU A 120 -6.50 -5.47 16.22
CA LEU A 120 -6.95 -4.32 16.98
C LEU A 120 -8.25 -4.77 17.67
N PRO A 121 -8.30 -4.80 19.02
CA PRO A 121 -9.53 -5.13 19.71
C PRO A 121 -10.60 -4.11 19.33
N HIS A 122 -11.77 -4.62 18.93
CA HIS A 122 -12.98 -3.85 18.68
C HIS A 122 -13.46 -3.14 19.95
#